data_AF-A0A091DQ21-F1
#
_entry.id   AF-A0A091DQ21-F1
#
_cell.length_a   1.000
_cell.length_b   1.000
_cell.length_c   1.000
_cell.angle_alpha   90.00
_cell.angle_beta   90.00
_cell.angle_gamma   90.00
#
_symmetry.space_group_name_H-M   'P 1'
#
loop_
_entity.id
_entity.type
_entity.pdbx_description
1 polymer ?
#
loop_
_entity_poly.entity_id
_entity_poly.type
_entity_poly.pdbx_seq_one_letter_code
_entity_poly.pdbx_strand_id
1 'polypeptide(L)'
;MVDWSGYKACRAEGANAFQRWKCSMPFAPFGPVRFSEKIQRFTPFSLGFEFLPGETYYYISVPTPESSGQCLRLQVSVCCKESSKWEGGRGHRHPLASLRPGEQGGAGRHQSIGLREDFEGESPRVPKLEKSISGTSPKREHLPLAVGIAFFLMTLLAS
;
A
#
# COMPACT_ATOMS: atom_id res chain seq x y z
N MET A 1 -7.02 11.85 3.90
CA MET A 1 -6.40 11.71 2.56
C MET A 1 -6.90 12.86 1.71
N VAL A 2 -6.02 13.44 0.92
CA VAL A 2 -6.28 14.62 0.08
C VAL A 2 -5.68 14.43 -1.30
N ASP A 3 -6.01 15.32 -2.22
CA ASP A 3 -5.33 15.46 -3.50
C ASP A 3 -4.00 16.23 -3.35
N TRP A 4 -3.29 16.41 -4.46
CA TRP A 4 -2.02 17.16 -4.45
C TRP A 4 -2.17 18.62 -4.01
N SER A 5 -3.27 19.27 -4.39
CA SER A 5 -3.52 20.67 -4.04
C SER A 5 -3.74 20.83 -2.53
N GLY A 6 -4.58 19.99 -1.93
CA GLY A 6 -4.82 19.94 -0.49
C GLY A 6 -3.58 19.55 0.29
N TYR A 7 -2.76 18.64 -0.25
CA TYR A 7 -1.47 18.26 0.35
C TYR A 7 -0.52 19.45 0.47
N LYS A 8 -0.31 20.20 -0.62
CA LYS A 8 0.57 21.37 -0.61
C LYS A 8 0.04 22.51 0.26
N ALA A 9 -1.28 22.70 0.28
CA ALA A 9 -1.93 23.76 1.05
C ALA A 9 -2.21 23.37 2.51
N CYS A 10 -2.00 22.12 2.91
CA CYS A 10 -2.45 21.59 4.21
C CYS A 10 -3.96 21.80 4.47
N ARG A 11 -4.80 21.60 3.45
CA ARG A 11 -6.26 21.73 3.56
C ARG A 11 -6.95 20.43 3.19
N ALA A 12 -7.91 20.03 4.01
CA ALA A 12 -8.76 18.85 3.80
C ALA A 12 -10.17 19.28 3.38
N GLU A 13 -10.27 20.09 2.33
CA GLU A 13 -11.52 20.66 1.84
C GLU A 13 -11.85 20.14 0.44
N GLY A 14 -13.13 20.15 0.09
CA GLY A 14 -13.62 19.76 -1.25
C GLY A 14 -13.92 18.26 -1.41
N ALA A 15 -14.39 17.89 -2.60
CA ALA A 15 -14.89 16.55 -2.90
C ALA A 15 -13.82 15.45 -2.88
N ASN A 16 -12.55 15.82 -3.04
CA ASN A 16 -11.42 14.88 -3.09
C ASN A 16 -10.71 14.72 -1.74
N ALA A 17 -11.26 15.30 -0.66
CA ALA A 17 -10.74 15.18 0.69
C ALA A 17 -11.61 14.21 1.49
N PHE A 18 -10.97 13.15 2.01
CA PHE A 18 -11.65 12.10 2.78
C PHE A 18 -10.98 11.91 4.14
N GLN A 19 -11.77 11.99 5.20
CA GLN A 19 -11.30 11.63 6.53
C GLN A 19 -11.10 10.11 6.62
N ARG A 20 -9.87 9.68 6.91
CA ARG A 20 -9.51 8.25 7.06
C ARG A 20 -9.46 7.79 8.50
N TRP A 21 -9.10 8.71 9.39
CA TRP A 21 -8.94 8.42 10.80
C TRP A 21 -9.22 9.69 11.62
N LYS A 22 -9.63 9.50 12.88
CA LYS A 22 -9.74 10.57 13.87
C LYS A 22 -8.95 10.17 15.11
N CYS A 23 -7.95 10.97 15.48
CA CYS A 23 -7.26 10.81 16.75
C CYS A 23 -8.14 11.34 17.88
N SER A 24 -8.96 10.48 18.50
CA SER A 24 -9.89 10.86 19.57
C SER A 24 -9.45 10.43 20.97
N MET A 25 -8.45 9.55 21.10
CA MET A 25 -8.04 8.93 22.36
C MET A 25 -6.57 9.27 22.69
N PRO A 26 -6.27 10.48 23.20
CA PRO A 26 -4.91 10.89 23.52
C PRO A 26 -4.28 10.08 24.67
N PHE A 27 -5.09 9.62 25.63
CA PHE A 27 -4.67 8.84 26.80
C PHE A 27 -5.19 7.41 26.73
N ALA A 28 -4.96 6.74 25.59
CA ALA A 28 -5.39 5.36 25.42
C ALA A 28 -4.64 4.43 26.41
N PRO A 29 -5.34 3.51 27.10
CA PRO A 29 -4.78 2.72 28.20
C PRO A 29 -3.68 1.73 27.75
N PHE A 30 -3.65 1.36 26.47
CA PHE A 30 -2.72 0.38 25.92
C PHE A 30 -1.69 1.00 24.95
N GLY A 31 -1.39 2.29 25.13
CA GLY A 31 -0.47 3.05 24.28
C GLY A 31 -1.15 3.69 23.06
N PRO A 32 -0.35 4.32 22.16
CA PRO A 32 -0.89 5.09 21.05
C PRO A 32 -1.77 4.25 20.12
N VAL A 33 -2.95 4.77 19.77
CA VAL A 33 -3.88 4.10 18.85
C VAL A 33 -3.28 4.05 17.46
N ARG A 34 -3.19 2.85 16.88
CA ARG A 34 -2.58 2.61 15.57
C ARG A 34 -3.65 2.63 14.48
N PHE A 35 -3.43 3.46 13.46
CA PHE A 35 -4.16 3.38 12.20
C PHE A 35 -3.33 2.57 11.21
N SER A 36 -3.93 1.52 10.64
CA SER A 36 -3.30 0.65 9.65
C SER A 36 -4.08 0.76 8.35
N GLU A 37 -3.38 1.10 7.27
CA GLU A 37 -3.94 1.12 5.91
C GLU A 37 -3.32 -0.01 5.10
N LYS A 38 -4.16 -0.76 4.39
CA LYS A 38 -3.68 -1.81 3.49
C LYS A 38 -3.60 -1.26 2.08
N ILE A 39 -2.38 -1.26 1.53
CA ILE A 39 -2.13 -0.85 0.14
C ILE A 39 -2.52 -2.02 -0.76
N GLN A 40 -3.72 -1.96 -1.34
CA GLN A 40 -4.24 -3.02 -2.22
C GLN A 40 -5.00 -2.42 -3.41
N ARG A 41 -4.93 -3.10 -4.55
CA ARG A 41 -5.61 -2.68 -5.80
C ARG A 41 -7.12 -2.90 -5.77
N PHE A 42 -7.57 -3.92 -5.04
CA PHE A 42 -8.98 -4.28 -4.97
C PHE A 42 -9.40 -4.33 -3.52
N THR A 43 -10.35 -3.49 -3.16
CA THR A 43 -10.94 -3.49 -1.83
C THR A 43 -12.27 -4.27 -1.86
N PRO A 44 -12.52 -5.18 -0.91
CA PRO A 44 -13.82 -5.83 -0.79
C PRO A 44 -14.89 -4.91 -0.17
N PHE A 45 -14.50 -3.72 0.32
CA PHE A 45 -15.40 -2.75 0.96
C PHE A 45 -15.76 -1.62 0.00
N SER A 46 -17.05 -1.28 -0.11
CA SER A 46 -17.54 -0.22 -1.01
C SER A 46 -17.03 1.18 -0.67
N LEU A 47 -16.73 1.45 0.61
CA LEU A 47 -16.09 2.70 1.06
C LEU A 47 -14.57 2.55 1.23
N GLY A 48 -14.02 1.40 0.83
CA GLY A 48 -12.59 1.18 0.85
C GLY A 48 -11.90 2.02 -0.22
N PHE A 49 -10.57 2.02 -0.16
CA PHE A 49 -9.77 2.76 -1.12
C PHE A 49 -8.81 1.84 -1.85
N GLU A 50 -8.63 2.13 -3.14
CA GLU A 50 -7.83 1.33 -4.04
C GLU A 50 -6.53 2.06 -4.39
N PHE A 51 -5.44 1.32 -4.32
CA PHE A 51 -4.10 1.80 -4.62
C PHE A 51 -3.63 1.23 -5.94
N LEU A 52 -3.32 2.10 -6.87
CA LEU A 52 -2.91 1.77 -8.22
C LEU A 52 -1.37 1.80 -8.35
N PRO A 53 -0.77 0.84 -9.07
CA PRO A 53 0.67 0.83 -9.30
C PRO A 53 1.14 2.06 -10.09
N GLY A 54 2.20 2.72 -9.61
CA GLY A 54 2.75 3.95 -10.21
C GLY A 54 2.07 5.24 -9.74
N GLU A 55 0.97 5.15 -8.97
CA GLU A 55 0.29 6.32 -8.42
C GLU A 55 0.85 6.75 -7.07
N THR A 56 0.63 8.02 -6.74
CA THR A 56 1.05 8.62 -5.48
C THR A 56 -0.14 9.22 -4.75
N TYR A 57 -0.22 8.90 -3.45
CA TYR A 57 -1.34 9.24 -2.59
C TYR A 57 -0.87 10.11 -1.43
N TYR A 58 -1.73 11.04 -1.02
CA TYR A 58 -1.36 12.12 -0.12
C TYR A 58 -2.21 12.11 1.15
N TYR A 59 -1.53 12.13 2.29
CA TYR A 59 -2.12 12.20 3.61
C TYR A 59 -1.65 13.46 4.32
N ILE A 60 -2.57 14.07 5.04
CA ILE A 60 -2.29 15.18 5.94
C ILE A 60 -2.99 14.96 7.28
N SER A 61 -2.45 15.50 8.36
CA SER A 61 -3.17 15.66 9.63
C SER A 61 -3.78 17.06 9.70
N VAL A 62 -5.03 17.15 10.13
CA VAL A 62 -5.66 18.43 10.47
C VAL A 62 -5.52 18.62 11.99
N PRO A 63 -4.78 19.64 12.46
CA PRO A 63 -4.66 19.91 13.89
C PRO A 63 -6.02 20.31 14.46
N THR A 64 -6.26 19.98 15.74
CA THR A 64 -7.46 20.48 16.44
C THR A 64 -7.31 21.99 16.68
N PRO A 65 -8.42 22.75 16.84
CA PRO A 65 -8.36 24.19 17.09
C PRO A 65 -7.51 24.56 18.32
N GLU A 66 -7.43 23.67 19.30
CA GLU A 66 -6.69 23.85 20.55
C GLU A 66 -5.20 23.46 20.42
N SER A 67 -4.80 22.87 19.30
CA SER A 67 -3.43 22.43 19.04
C SER A 67 -2.61 23.56 18.42
N SER A 68 -1.43 23.81 18.98
CA SER A 68 -0.39 24.65 18.33
C SER A 68 0.37 23.92 17.22
N GLY A 69 0.05 22.64 16.99
CA GLY A 69 0.74 21.78 16.04
C GLY A 69 0.51 22.19 14.59
N GLN A 70 1.54 22.03 13.77
CA GLN A 70 1.44 22.21 12.33
C GLN A 70 0.87 20.95 11.66
N CYS A 71 0.34 21.14 10.45
CA CYS A 71 -0.18 20.03 9.65
C CYS A 71 0.97 19.11 9.19
N LEU A 72 0.91 17.86 9.64
CA LEU A 72 1.83 16.80 9.28
C LEU A 72 1.43 16.22 7.92
N ARG A 73 2.43 15.82 7.13
CA ARG A 73 2.24 15.37 5.76
C ARG A 73 2.92 14.03 5.51
N LEU A 74 2.25 13.15 4.78
CA LEU A 74 2.80 11.88 4.33
C LEU A 74 2.45 11.64 2.86
N GLN A 75 3.48 11.38 2.07
CA GLN A 75 3.37 10.95 0.68
C GLN A 75 3.62 9.44 0.59
N VAL A 76 2.69 8.73 -0.06
CA VAL A 76 2.76 7.28 -0.28
C VAL A 76 2.84 7.04 -1.78
N SER A 77 3.99 6.58 -2.26
CA SER A 77 4.18 6.21 -3.67
C SER A 77 4.14 4.70 -3.82
N VAL A 78 3.20 4.22 -4.62
CA VAL A 78 3.06 2.80 -4.94
C VAL A 78 3.96 2.52 -6.13
N CYS A 79 4.95 1.66 -5.97
CA CYS A 79 5.90 1.38 -7.04
C CYS A 79 5.21 0.85 -8.29
N CYS A 80 5.96 1.06 -9.37
CA CYS A 80 5.99 0.19 -10.52
C CYS A 80 4.76 0.43 -11.39
N LYS A 81 4.88 1.36 -12.34
CA LYS A 81 3.91 1.47 -13.42
C LYS A 81 3.80 0.10 -14.09
N GLU A 82 2.59 -0.43 -14.19
CA GLU A 82 2.34 -1.68 -14.89
C GLU A 82 2.86 -1.52 -16.32
N SER A 83 4.05 -2.04 -16.61
CA SER A 83 4.57 -1.96 -17.96
C SER A 83 3.66 -2.85 -18.80
N SER A 84 2.83 -2.25 -19.64
CA SER A 84 2.23 -2.94 -20.77
C SER A 84 3.37 -3.36 -21.70
N LYS A 85 4.05 -4.45 -21.36
CA LYS A 85 5.13 -4.99 -22.18
C LYS A 85 4.80 -6.43 -22.52
N TRP A 86 3.82 -6.56 -23.42
CA TRP A 86 3.86 -7.58 -24.45
C TRP A 86 3.72 -6.90 -25.81
N GLU A 87 4.81 -6.31 -26.29
CA GLU A 87 5.04 -6.20 -27.72
C GLU A 87 6.55 -6.31 -27.94
N GLY A 88 6.91 -7.20 -28.86
CA GLY A 88 8.23 -7.83 -28.96
C GLY A 88 9.42 -6.89 -29.21
N GLY A 89 10.59 -7.39 -28.81
CA GLY A 89 11.85 -7.19 -29.53
C GLY A 89 12.49 -5.79 -29.49
N ARG A 90 13.74 -5.79 -28.99
CA ARG A 90 14.81 -4.80 -29.24
C ARG A 90 14.81 -3.52 -28.37
N GLY A 91 15.59 -3.63 -27.29
CA GLY A 91 16.73 -2.76 -27.03
C GLY A 91 16.50 -1.25 -26.88
N HIS A 92 16.37 -0.79 -25.64
CA HIS A 92 16.97 0.48 -25.22
C HIS A 92 17.52 0.32 -23.80
N ARG A 93 18.83 0.57 -23.68
CA ARG A 93 19.67 0.43 -22.48
C ARG A 93 19.81 1.82 -21.87
N HIS A 94 19.50 1.99 -20.58
CA HIS A 94 19.92 3.15 -19.76
C HIS A 94 20.08 2.70 -18.29
N PRO A 95 20.93 3.37 -17.48
CA PRO A 95 22.05 2.72 -16.82
C PRO A 95 21.70 2.17 -15.44
N LEU A 96 22.20 0.97 -15.19
CA LEU A 96 22.13 0.25 -13.93
C LEU A 96 23.06 0.89 -12.90
N ALA A 97 22.50 1.54 -11.88
CA ALA A 97 23.22 1.77 -10.63
C ALA A 97 23.28 0.45 -9.85
N SER A 98 24.42 -0.23 -9.99
CA SER A 98 25.06 -1.19 -9.06
C SER A 98 24.17 -1.89 -8.00
N LEU A 99 23.70 -3.10 -8.31
CA LEU A 99 23.42 -4.13 -7.29
C LEU A 99 24.03 -5.47 -7.75
N ARG A 100 24.65 -6.17 -6.79
CA ARG A 100 25.51 -7.35 -6.96
C ARG A 100 24.74 -8.58 -7.48
N PRO A 101 25.38 -9.52 -8.22
CA PRO A 101 24.72 -10.69 -8.76
C PRO A 101 24.74 -11.85 -7.77
N GLY A 102 23.57 -12.39 -7.43
CA GLY A 102 23.48 -13.64 -6.68
C GLY A 102 22.16 -13.86 -5.96
N GLU A 103 21.04 -13.91 -6.69
CA GLU A 103 19.90 -14.73 -6.25
C GLU A 103 19.02 -15.07 -7.47
N GLN A 104 19.11 -16.32 -7.93
CA GLN A 104 18.17 -16.89 -8.89
C GLN A 104 16.93 -17.32 -8.10
N GLY A 105 15.79 -16.67 -8.34
CA GLY A 105 14.51 -17.09 -7.75
C GLY A 105 13.36 -16.19 -8.15
N GLY A 106 12.46 -16.70 -8.99
CA GLY A 106 11.06 -16.26 -9.19
C GLY A 106 10.80 -14.77 -9.40
N ALA A 107 10.48 -14.38 -10.64
CA ALA A 107 9.95 -13.05 -10.96
C ALA A 107 8.51 -12.86 -10.41
N GLY A 108 8.36 -12.77 -9.09
CA GLY A 108 7.25 -12.06 -8.47
C GLY A 108 7.56 -10.58 -8.55
N ARG A 109 6.74 -9.78 -9.24
CA ARG A 109 6.79 -8.32 -9.11
C ARG A 109 6.38 -7.96 -7.66
N HIS A 110 7.34 -7.89 -6.76
CA HIS A 110 7.10 -7.34 -5.43
C HIS A 110 6.75 -5.86 -5.61
N GLN A 111 5.51 -5.47 -5.31
CA GLN A 111 5.13 -4.06 -5.20
C GLN A 111 5.92 -3.47 -4.04
N SER A 112 6.86 -2.57 -4.32
CA SER A 112 7.52 -1.80 -3.28
C SER A 112 6.72 -0.54 -2.97
N ILE A 113 6.70 -0.14 -1.70
CA ILE A 113 5.99 1.06 -1.24
C ILE A 113 7.04 2.06 -0.75
N GLY A 114 7.05 3.25 -1.37
CA GLY A 114 7.81 4.40 -0.92
C GLY A 114 6.98 5.22 0.07
N LEU A 115 7.58 5.58 1.20
CA LEU A 115 6.99 6.50 2.18
C LEU A 115 7.93 7.68 2.31
N ARG A 116 7.38 8.88 2.10
CA ARG A 116 8.10 10.14 2.27
C ARG A 116 7.34 11.01 3.26
N GLU A 117 8.01 11.31 4.35
CA GLU A 117 7.53 12.19 5.40
C GLU A 117 8.09 13.59 5.12
N ASP A 118 7.21 14.54 4.81
CA ASP A 118 7.60 15.93 4.55
C ASP A 118 7.20 16.78 5.76
N PHE A 119 8.04 16.76 6.79
CA PHE A 119 7.91 17.63 7.96
C PHE A 119 8.77 18.88 7.75
N GLU A 120 8.14 20.05 7.63
CA GLU A 120 8.86 21.32 7.72
C GLU A 120 8.98 21.74 9.20
N GLY A 121 10.17 21.58 9.79
CA GLY A 121 10.53 22.19 11.08
C GLY A 121 10.42 21.28 12.33
N GLU A 122 11.47 21.35 13.15
CA GLU A 122 11.73 20.84 14.51
C GLU A 122 10.88 19.66 15.04
N SER A 123 11.57 18.54 15.30
CA SER A 123 10.99 17.29 15.77
C SER A 123 10.64 17.31 17.26
N PRO A 124 9.40 16.94 17.62
CA PRO A 124 9.23 16.08 18.79
C PRO A 124 8.34 14.88 18.43
N ARG A 125 8.93 13.69 18.53
CA ARG A 125 8.25 12.38 18.54
C ARG A 125 7.43 12.10 17.27
N VAL A 126 8.11 12.01 16.13
CA VAL A 126 7.52 11.49 14.88
C VAL A 126 6.98 10.06 15.13
N PRO A 127 5.69 9.79 14.87
CA PRO A 127 5.16 8.44 14.96
C PRO A 127 5.84 7.57 13.90
N LYS A 128 6.63 6.59 14.35
CA LYS A 128 7.38 5.69 13.47
C LYS A 128 6.39 4.86 12.64
N LEU A 129 6.30 5.15 11.35
CA LEU A 129 5.44 4.41 10.43
C LEU A 129 6.11 3.08 10.05
N GLU A 130 5.57 1.97 10.55
CA GLU A 130 6.06 0.64 10.22
C GLU A 130 5.39 0.14 8.93
N LYS A 131 6.20 -0.24 7.92
CA LYS A 131 5.68 -0.91 6.73
C LYS A 131 5.30 -2.35 7.11
N SER A 132 4.01 -2.66 7.12
CA SER A 132 3.56 -4.04 7.21
C SER A 132 3.44 -4.63 5.79
N ILE A 133 4.20 -5.69 5.52
CA ILE A 133 4.08 -6.47 4.28
C ILE A 133 2.89 -7.41 4.50
N SER A 134 1.70 -7.03 4.02
CA SER A 134 0.50 -7.85 4.15
C SER A 134 0.47 -8.92 3.05
N GLY A 135 0.68 -10.17 3.48
CA GLY A 135 0.06 -11.40 2.98
C GLY A 135 0.15 -11.70 1.48
N THR A 136 0.89 -12.74 1.14
CA THR A 136 0.74 -13.43 -0.15
C THR A 136 -0.75 -13.73 -0.37
N SER A 137 -1.34 -13.16 -1.41
CA SER A 137 -2.67 -13.58 -1.89
C SER A 137 -2.66 -15.09 -2.07
N PRO A 138 -3.60 -15.86 -1.47
CA PRO A 138 -3.70 -17.28 -1.75
C PRO A 138 -3.96 -17.42 -3.25
N LYS A 139 -2.95 -17.94 -3.96
CA LYS A 139 -3.07 -18.31 -5.35
C LYS A 139 -4.15 -19.41 -5.39
N ARG A 140 -5.27 -19.14 -6.06
CA ARG A 140 -6.37 -20.10 -6.27
C ARG A 140 -5.90 -21.19 -7.24
N GLU A 141 -4.97 -22.03 -6.79
CA GLU A 141 -4.26 -23.01 -7.62
C GLU A 141 -4.30 -24.40 -6.97
N HIS A 142 -5.36 -24.76 -6.23
CA HIS A 142 -5.49 -26.13 -5.68
C HIS A 142 -6.88 -26.75 -5.81
N LEU A 143 -7.85 -26.04 -6.41
CA LEU A 143 -9.15 -26.65 -6.70
C LEU A 143 -9.11 -27.79 -7.74
N PRO A 144 -8.29 -27.79 -8.81
CA PRO A 144 -8.37 -28.87 -9.80
C PRO A 144 -7.74 -30.18 -9.31
N LEU A 145 -6.74 -30.13 -8.43
CA LEU A 145 -6.05 -31.34 -7.97
C LEU A 145 -6.89 -32.13 -6.95
N ALA A 146 -7.52 -31.44 -5.99
CA ALA A 146 -8.34 -32.09 -4.97
C ALA A 146 -9.61 -32.71 -5.58
N VAL A 147 -10.23 -32.04 -6.56
CA VAL A 147 -11.39 -32.58 -7.29
C VAL A 147 -10.99 -33.75 -8.18
N GLY A 148 -9.82 -33.68 -8.83
CA GLY A 148 -9.29 -34.80 -9.63
C GLY A 148 -8.98 -36.04 -8.80
N ILE A 149 -8.34 -35.88 -7.63
CA ILE A 149 -8.04 -36.99 -6.71
C ILE A 149 -9.33 -37.60 -6.14
N ALA A 150 -10.30 -36.77 -5.75
CA ALA A 150 -11.59 -37.25 -5.28
C ALA A 150 -12.34 -38.06 -6.35
N PHE A 151 -12.35 -37.58 -7.60
CA PHE A 151 -12.99 -38.30 -8.70
C PHE A 151 -12.30 -39.66 -8.96
N PHE A 152 -10.96 -39.70 -8.93
CA PHE A 152 -10.19 -40.92 -9.13
C PHE A 152 -10.42 -41.95 -8.01
N LEU A 153 -10.47 -41.50 -6.75
CA LEU A 153 -10.75 -42.36 -5.59
C LEU A 153 -12.18 -42.91 -5.61
N MET A 154 -13.16 -42.09 -6.02
CA MET A 154 -14.55 -42.53 -6.15
C MET A 154 -14.71 -43.56 -7.28
N THR A 155 -13.95 -43.46 -8.38
CA THR A 155 -13.95 -44.48 -9.44
C THR A 155 -13.25 -45.79 -9.03
N LEU A 156 -12.22 -45.72 -8.18
CA LEU A 156 -11.51 -46.91 -7.68
C LEU A 156 -12.29 -47.69 -6.62
N LEU A 157 -13.12 -47.01 -5.81
CA LEU A 157 -13.97 -47.64 -4.80
C LEU A 157 -15.26 -48.23 -5.37
N ALA A 158 -15.61 -47.89 -6.61
CA ALA A 158 -16.81 -48.36 -7.30
C ALA A 158 -16.55 -49.54 -8.26
N SER A 159 -15.32 -50.10 -8.28
CA SER A 159 -14.92 -51.23 -9.12
C SER A 159 -14.54 -52.47 -8.31
#